data_AF-A0A924NQL4-F1
#
_entry.id   AF-A0A924NQL4-F1
#
_cell.length_a   1.000
_cell.length_b   1.000
_cell.length_c   1.000
_cell.angle_alpha   90.00
_cell.angle_beta   90.00
_cell.angle_gamma   90.00
#
_symmetry.space_group_name_H-M   'P 1'
#
loop_
_entity.id
_entity.type
_entity.pdbx_description
1 polymer ?
#
loop_
_entity_poly.entity_id
_entity_poly.type
_entity_poly.pdbx_seq_one_letter_code
_entity_poly.pdbx_strand_id
1 'polypeptide(L)' 'MDAPAAHTFVARNIDPQADNAIHDDEVAQRFGFTGSLVPGVELFAGVTSELVATWGRQWLSGGEVALRFRPPV' A
#
# COMPACT_ATOMS: atom_id res chain seq x y z
N MET A 1 14.94 -15.68 -8.52
CA MET A 1 15.02 -14.35 -7.92
C MET A 1 15.06 -14.55 -6.43
N ASP A 2 16.05 -13.97 -5.75
CA ASP A 2 16.12 -14.08 -4.29
C ASP A 2 14.93 -13.36 -3.67
N ALA A 3 14.45 -13.86 -2.52
CA ALA A 3 13.35 -13.22 -1.82
C ALA A 3 13.77 -11.81 -1.37
N PRO A 4 12.89 -10.79 -1.50
CA PRO A 4 13.14 -9.47 -0.93
C PRO A 4 13.34 -9.59 0.59
N ALA A 5 14.26 -8.79 1.13
CA ALA A 5 14.41 -8.68 2.57
C ALA A 5 13.14 -8.08 3.20
N ALA A 6 12.94 -8.31 4.50
CA ALA A 6 11.89 -7.62 5.23
C ALA A 6 12.12 -6.10 5.17
N HIS A 7 11.07 -5.35 4.84
CA HIS A 7 11.12 -3.90 4.67
C HIS A 7 10.00 -3.22 5.45
N THR A 8 10.29 -2.03 5.98
CA THR A 8 9.34 -1.17 6.70
C THR A 8 9.37 0.22 6.11
N PHE A 9 8.19 0.79 5.83
CA PHE A 9 8.04 2.16 5.38
C PHE A 9 6.86 2.83 6.09
N VAL A 10 6.86 4.17 6.07
CA VAL A 10 5.73 4.96 6.55
C VAL A 10 4.77 5.17 5.39
N ALA A 11 3.62 4.52 5.44
CA ALA A 11 2.55 4.74 4.49
C ALA A 11 1.71 5.96 4.89
N ARG A 12 1.16 6.67 3.90
CA ARG A 12 0.33 7.87 4.13
C ARG A 12 -0.96 7.78 3.34
N ASN A 13 -2.03 8.34 3.91
CA ASN A 13 -3.20 8.62 3.11
C ASN A 13 -2.87 9.73 2.09
N ILE A 14 -2.79 9.35 0.81
CA ILE A 14 -2.42 10.24 -0.30
C ILE A 14 -3.61 10.94 -0.95
N ASP A 15 -4.84 10.50 -0.65
CA ASP A 15 -6.05 11.08 -1.21
C ASP A 15 -7.22 11.02 -0.19
N PRO A 16 -7.24 11.95 0.78
CA PRO A 16 -8.32 12.01 1.76
C PRO A 16 -9.68 12.39 1.15
N GLN A 17 -9.73 12.78 -0.12
CA GLN A 17 -10.95 13.17 -0.84
C GLN A 17 -11.29 12.17 -1.94
N ALA A 18 -10.71 10.97 -1.90
CA ALA A 18 -11.01 9.89 -2.82
C ALA A 18 -12.50 9.55 -2.81
N ASP A 19 -13.03 9.17 -3.97
CA ASP A 19 -14.42 8.72 -4.13
C ASP A 19 -14.78 7.59 -3.13
N ASN A 20 -13.80 6.73 -2.80
CA ASN A 20 -13.93 5.79 -1.70
C ASN A 20 -13.70 6.49 -0.36
N ALA A 21 -14.80 6.92 0.26
CA ALA A 21 -14.80 7.71 1.48
C ALA A 21 -14.21 6.99 2.71
N ILE A 22 -13.81 5.72 2.67
CA ILE A 22 -13.10 5.10 3.80
C ILE A 22 -11.72 5.74 4.06
N HIS A 23 -11.23 6.54 3.12
CA HIS A 23 -10.03 7.38 3.23
C HIS A 23 -10.32 8.76 3.85
N ASP A 24 -11.55 9.03 4.29
CA ASP A 24 -11.91 10.19 5.09
C ASP A 24 -11.97 9.81 6.58
N ASP A 25 -11.49 10.70 7.46
CA ASP A 25 -11.42 10.42 8.90
C ASP A 25 -12.81 10.27 9.53
N GLU A 26 -13.76 11.15 9.21
CA GLU A 26 -15.09 11.10 9.80
C GLU A 26 -15.85 9.85 9.37
N VAL A 27 -15.71 9.48 8.09
CA VAL A 27 -16.35 8.27 7.55
C VAL A 27 -15.71 7.02 8.15
N ALA A 28 -14.39 6.92 8.19
CA ALA A 28 -13.70 5.76 8.76
C ALA A 28 -14.04 5.55 10.24
N GLN A 29 -14.13 6.64 11.02
CA GLN A 29 -14.55 6.58 12.42
C GLN A 29 -15.97 6.05 12.61
N ARG A 30 -16.91 6.37 11.71
CA ARG A 30 -18.27 5.80 11.73
C ARG A 30 -18.29 4.28 11.51
N PHE A 31 -17.27 3.74 10.86
CA PHE A 31 -17.07 2.29 10.69
C PHE A 31 -16.24 1.64 11.81
N GLY A 32 -15.85 2.40 12.84
CA GLY A 32 -15.12 1.90 14.01
C GLY A 32 -13.60 1.88 13.87
N PHE A 33 -13.05 2.54 12.85
CA PHE A 33 -11.60 2.78 12.74
C PHE A 33 -11.17 4.01 13.55
N THR A 34 -9.89 4.09 13.91
CA THR A 34 -9.34 5.25 14.64
C THR A 34 -9.26 6.51 13.75
N GLY A 35 -9.15 6.34 12.44
CA GLY A 35 -9.05 7.41 11.44
C GLY A 35 -9.09 6.82 10.02
N SER A 36 -8.87 7.69 9.04
CA SER A 36 -8.83 7.33 7.62
C SER A 36 -7.84 6.21 7.35
N LEU A 37 -8.26 5.27 6.50
CA LEU A 37 -7.40 4.16 6.10
C LEU A 37 -6.42 4.62 5.02
N VAL A 38 -5.22 4.07 5.02
CA VAL A 38 -4.27 4.23 3.92
C VAL A 38 -4.79 3.48 2.68
N PRO A 39 -4.83 4.12 1.49
CA PRO A 39 -5.20 3.47 0.24
C PRO A 39 -4.30 2.26 -0.08
N GLY A 40 -4.90 1.17 -0.54
CA GLY A 40 -4.14 -0.03 -0.94
C GLY A 40 -3.11 0.24 -2.05
N VAL A 41 -3.34 1.27 -2.88
CA VAL A 41 -2.38 1.69 -3.92
C VAL A 41 -1.11 2.30 -3.32
N GLU A 42 -1.18 2.97 -2.17
CA GLU A 42 0.01 3.47 -1.46
C GLU A 42 0.82 2.30 -0.90
N LEU A 43 0.14 1.30 -0.32
CA LEU A 43 0.80 0.09 0.16
C LEU A 43 1.46 -0.68 -1.00
N PHE A 44 0.78 -0.75 -2.14
CA PHE A 44 1.31 -1.34 -3.35
C PHE A 44 2.53 -0.58 -3.90
N ALA A 45 2.53 0.75 -3.84
CA ALA A 45 3.68 1.57 -4.22
C ALA A 45 4.91 1.25 -3.34
N GLY A 46 4.73 1.10 -2.03
CA GLY A 46 5.80 0.68 -1.12
C GLY A 46 6.35 -0.71 -1.47
N VAL A 47 5.48 -1.70 -1.71
CA VAL A 47 5.90 -3.06 -2.09
C VAL A 47 6.65 -3.05 -3.43
N THR A 48 6.08 -2.45 -4.46
CA THR A 48 6.68 -2.43 -5.81
C THR A 48 8.01 -1.67 -5.84
N SER A 49 8.16 -0.62 -5.02
CA SER A 49 9.45 0.09 -4.87
C SER A 49 10.55 -0.86 -4.39
N GLU A 50 10.27 -1.71 -3.41
CA GLU A 50 11.23 -2.70 -2.90
C GLU A 50 11.50 -3.83 -3.89
N LEU A 51 10.50 -4.27 -4.64
CA LEU A 51 10.69 -5.26 -5.70
C LEU A 51 11.61 -4.73 -6.80
N VAL A 52 11.42 -3.47 -7.20
CA VAL A 52 12.30 -2.79 -8.17
C VAL A 52 13.70 -2.58 -7.59
N ALA A 53 13.83 -2.24 -6.31
CA ALA A 53 15.14 -2.10 -5.66
C ALA A 53 15.90 -3.45 -5.60
N THR A 54 15.19 -4.56 -5.38
CA THR A 54 15.78 -5.90 -5.24
C THR A 54 16.12 -6.53 -6.59
N TRP A 55 15.21 -6.45 -7.57
CA TRP A 55 15.33 -7.18 -8.84
C TRP A 55 15.59 -6.28 -10.06
N GLY A 56 15.66 -4.96 -9.84
CA GLY A 56 15.89 -3.97 -10.88
C GLY A 56 14.63 -3.63 -11.69
N ARG A 57 14.72 -2.54 -12.47
CA ARG A 57 13.61 -2.02 -13.27
C ARG A 57 13.10 -2.99 -14.34
N GLN A 58 13.91 -3.98 -14.75
CA GLN A 58 13.49 -5.02 -15.69
C GLN A 58 12.30 -5.83 -15.17
N TRP A 59 12.15 -5.96 -13.85
CA TRP A 59 11.00 -6.64 -13.26
C TRP A 59 9.66 -6.00 -13.69
N LEU A 60 9.62 -4.69 -13.94
CA LEU A 60 8.39 -4.02 -14.42
C LEU A 60 7.95 -4.45 -15.82
N SER A 61 8.82 -5.08 -16.62
CA SER A 61 8.51 -5.47 -17.99
C SER A 61 7.73 -6.79 -18.10
N GLY A 62 7.59 -7.55 -17.01
CA GLY A 62 6.88 -8.84 -17.02
C GLY A 62 6.88 -9.59 -15.69
N GLY A 63 7.25 -8.91 -14.61
CA GLY A 63 7.17 -9.45 -13.27
C GLY A 63 5.75 -9.40 -12.73
N GLU A 64 5.44 -10.35 -11.85
CA GLU A 64 4.14 -10.47 -11.21
C GLU A 64 4.33 -10.49 -9.69
N VAL A 65 3.33 -9.97 -8.97
CA VAL A 65 3.25 -10.08 -7.51
C VAL A 65 1.82 -10.40 -7.10
N ALA A 66 1.65 -11.49 -6.34
CA ALA A 66 0.42 -11.80 -5.65
C ALA A 66 0.58 -11.39 -4.18
N LEU A 67 -0.30 -10.53 -3.69
CA LEU A 67 -0.25 -10.01 -2.33
C LEU A 67 -1.62 -10.00 -1.68
N ARG A 68 -1.61 -10.03 -0.35
CA ARG A 68 -2.80 -9.86 0.48
C ARG A 68 -2.49 -8.86 1.57
N PHE A 69 -3.18 -7.71 1.53
CA PHE A 69 -3.16 -6.79 2.65
C PHE A 69 -3.81 -7.45 3.88
N ARG A 70 -3.17 -7.26 5.03
CA ARG A 70 -3.57 -7.83 6.33
C ARG A 70 -4.51 -6.81 7.00
N PRO A 71 -4.45 -6.49 8.30
CA PRO A 71 -5.24 -5.37 8.82
C PRO A 71 -4.99 -4.07 8.05
N PRO A 72 -6.00 -3.19 7.96
CA PRO A 72 -5.82 -1.83 7.46
C PRO A 72 -4.73 -1.08 8.24
N VAL A 73 -4.08 -0.15 7.53
CA VAL A 73 -3.08 0.79 8.08
C VAL A 73 -3.71 2.16 8.12
#